data_AF-A0A523FJK9-F1
#
_entry.id   AF-A0A523FJK9-F1
#
_cell.length_a   1.000
_cell.length_b   1.000
_cell.length_c   1.000
_cell.angle_alpha   90.00
_cell.angle_beta   90.00
_cell.angle_gamma   90.00
#
_symmetry.space_group_name_H-M   'P 1'
#
loop_
_entity.id
_entity.type
_entity.pdbx_description
1 polymer ?
#
loop_
_entity_poly.entity_id
_entity_poly.type
_entity_poly.pdbx_seq_one_letter_code
_entity_poly.pdbx_strand_id
1 'polypeptide(L)'
;MVLILALAALLAGPLAWQLLQRWTGIHKALGLVMGVVMAGLVTLIITHTVQEGGLVALVFALFGFVLPLGAERALRRSEWTIHRVTLALGIAGLLLHNLSDGAALAAASLSADGGTALLMAVILHRLPAGLAVWWLVSNDFGTRLAIGSIAAMALATIAGYFVGELVLGGLDEAGRAWFIAFVAGSLAHLAVHRLGGGHERHHH
;
A
#
# COMPACT_ATOMS: atom_id res chain seq x y z
N MET A 1 -9.51 13.45 -11.77
CA MET A 1 -8.66 12.74 -12.77
C MET A 1 -7.72 11.73 -12.13
N VAL A 2 -6.99 12.12 -11.07
CA VAL A 2 -6.02 11.26 -10.37
C VAL A 2 -6.63 9.95 -9.82
N LEU A 3 -7.78 10.02 -9.14
CA LEU A 3 -8.48 8.82 -8.63
C LEU A 3 -8.79 7.80 -9.72
N ILE A 4 -9.19 8.28 -10.91
CA ILE A 4 -9.50 7.42 -12.06
C ILE A 4 -8.25 6.68 -12.53
N LEU A 5 -7.11 7.38 -12.68
CA LEU A 5 -5.84 6.75 -13.07
C LEU A 5 -5.39 5.71 -12.06
N ALA A 6 -5.55 6.01 -10.78
CA ALA A 6 -5.16 5.11 -9.70
C ALA A 6 -6.07 3.85 -9.70
N LEU A 7 -7.38 4.00 -9.92
CA LEU A 7 -8.30 2.86 -10.06
C LEU A 7 -8.02 2.05 -11.33
N ALA A 8 -7.71 2.72 -12.44
CA ALA A 8 -7.31 2.07 -13.67
C ALA A 8 -6.03 1.25 -13.49
N ALA A 9 -5.03 1.77 -12.76
CA ALA A 9 -3.81 1.03 -12.45
C ALA A 9 -4.09 -0.22 -11.59
N LEU A 10 -4.98 -0.13 -10.59
CA LEU A 10 -5.41 -1.29 -9.80
C LEU A 10 -6.10 -2.36 -10.67
N LEU A 11 -7.04 -1.92 -11.52
CA LEU A 11 -7.81 -2.80 -12.43
C LEU A 11 -6.97 -3.35 -13.59
N ALA A 12 -5.86 -2.71 -13.93
CA ALA A 12 -4.90 -3.23 -14.89
C ALA A 12 -4.16 -4.48 -14.38
N GLY A 13 -4.14 -4.71 -13.06
CA GLY A 13 -3.51 -5.89 -12.45
C GLY A 13 -4.01 -7.23 -13.01
N PRO A 14 -5.32 -7.53 -12.97
CA PRO A 14 -5.90 -8.73 -13.59
C PRO A 14 -5.54 -8.91 -15.07
N LEU A 15 -5.52 -7.82 -15.85
CA LEU A 15 -5.14 -7.86 -17.26
C LEU A 15 -3.64 -8.20 -17.39
N ALA A 16 -2.78 -7.49 -16.67
CA ALA A 16 -1.34 -7.76 -16.64
C ALA A 16 -1.03 -9.21 -16.25
N TRP A 17 -1.81 -9.80 -15.32
CA TRP A 17 -1.66 -11.20 -14.95
C TRP A 17 -1.91 -12.14 -16.13
N GLN A 18 -2.98 -11.90 -16.91
CA GLN A 18 -3.30 -12.75 -18.06
C GLN A 18 -2.19 -12.77 -19.12
N LEU A 19 -1.51 -11.63 -19.31
CA LEU A 19 -0.39 -11.52 -20.25
C LEU A 19 0.89 -12.17 -19.70
N LEU A 20 1.15 -12.01 -18.40
CA LEU A 20 2.44 -12.37 -17.79
C LEU A 20 2.47 -13.77 -17.17
N GLN A 21 1.32 -14.40 -16.89
CA GLN A 21 1.23 -15.72 -16.25
C GLN A 21 1.95 -16.85 -17.01
N ARG A 22 2.25 -16.65 -18.29
CA ARG A 22 2.99 -17.64 -19.12
C ARG A 22 4.51 -17.61 -18.87
N TRP A 23 5.03 -16.61 -18.15
CA TRP A 23 6.45 -16.44 -17.91
C TRP A 23 6.87 -17.16 -16.62
N THR A 24 7.78 -18.12 -16.72
CA THR A 24 8.26 -18.95 -15.59
C THR A 24 8.93 -18.14 -14.47
N GLY A 25 9.46 -16.96 -14.78
CA GLY A 25 10.10 -16.05 -13.82
C GLY A 25 9.17 -15.02 -13.17
N ILE A 26 7.87 -15.00 -13.51
CA ILE A 26 6.98 -13.88 -13.17
C ILE A 26 6.90 -13.64 -11.66
N HIS A 27 6.85 -14.67 -10.83
CA HIS A 27 6.75 -14.51 -9.37
C HIS A 27 7.97 -13.82 -8.76
N LYS A 28 9.18 -14.19 -9.21
CA LYS A 28 10.43 -13.56 -8.76
C LYS A 28 10.49 -12.11 -9.25
N ALA A 29 10.11 -11.87 -10.51
CA ALA A 29 10.05 -10.53 -11.07
C ALA A 29 9.05 -9.63 -10.33
N LEU A 30 7.88 -10.14 -9.97
CA LEU A 30 6.88 -9.39 -9.21
C LEU A 30 7.37 -9.05 -7.81
N GLY A 31 8.02 -9.99 -7.12
CA GLY A 31 8.63 -9.71 -5.82
C GLY A 31 9.68 -8.61 -5.90
N LEU A 32 10.56 -8.67 -6.90
CA LEU A 32 11.61 -7.66 -7.13
C LEU A 32 11.03 -6.29 -7.49
N VAL A 33 10.10 -6.25 -8.46
CA VAL A 33 9.43 -5.00 -8.87
C VAL A 33 8.69 -4.38 -7.70
N MET A 34 7.94 -5.17 -6.92
CA MET A 34 7.24 -4.68 -5.74
C MET A 34 8.22 -4.11 -4.71
N GLY A 35 9.32 -4.81 -4.41
CA GLY A 35 10.34 -4.33 -3.48
C GLY A 35 11.00 -3.02 -3.92
N VAL A 36 11.42 -2.93 -5.19
CA VAL A 36 12.08 -1.74 -5.75
C VAL A 36 11.10 -0.56 -5.81
N VAL A 37 9.88 -0.77 -6.29
CA VAL A 37 8.85 0.27 -6.37
C VAL A 37 8.54 0.80 -4.97
N MET A 38 8.36 -0.07 -3.97
CA MET A 38 8.08 0.34 -2.59
C MET A 38 9.25 1.06 -1.93
N ALA A 39 10.48 0.60 -2.12
CA ALA A 39 11.67 1.27 -1.59
C ALA A 39 11.86 2.65 -2.22
N GLY A 40 11.72 2.75 -3.55
CA GLY A 40 11.78 4.01 -4.28
C GLY A 40 10.70 5.00 -3.82
N LEU A 41 9.46 4.51 -3.68
CA LEU A 41 8.33 5.27 -3.14
C LEU A 41 8.61 5.86 -1.77
N VAL A 42 8.96 5.01 -0.81
CA VAL A 42 9.24 5.45 0.57
C VAL A 42 10.32 6.52 0.56
N THR A 43 11.39 6.32 -0.22
CA THR A 43 12.48 7.30 -0.31
C THR A 43 12.01 8.65 -0.86
N LEU A 44 11.26 8.64 -1.96
CA LEU A 44 10.71 9.86 -2.56
C LEU A 44 9.73 10.57 -1.60
N ILE A 45 8.84 9.81 -0.97
CA ILE A 45 7.82 10.35 -0.06
C ILE A 45 8.47 10.96 1.18
N ILE A 46 9.43 10.27 1.81
CA ILE A 46 10.13 10.79 2.98
C ILE A 46 10.90 12.06 2.63
N THR A 47 11.56 12.10 1.48
CA THR A 47 12.30 13.29 1.04
C THR A 47 11.35 14.48 0.88
N HIS A 48 10.23 14.28 0.20
CA HIS A 48 9.22 15.32 -0.02
C HIS A 48 8.56 15.79 1.28
N THR A 49 8.20 14.87 2.16
CA THR A 49 7.54 15.22 3.43
C THR A 49 8.47 15.92 4.42
N VAL A 50 9.78 15.68 4.35
CA VAL A 50 10.77 16.46 5.10
C VAL A 50 10.93 17.86 4.53
N GLN A 51 10.78 18.05 3.22
CA GLN A 51 10.81 19.38 2.59
C GLN A 51 9.58 20.22 2.99
N GLU A 52 8.38 19.64 2.96
CA GLU A 52 7.13 20.35 3.28
C GLU A 52 6.83 20.42 4.79
N GLY A 53 7.11 19.35 5.54
CA GLY A 53 6.77 19.21 6.96
C GLY A 53 7.95 19.33 7.93
N GLY A 54 9.17 19.55 7.42
CA GLY A 54 10.40 19.62 8.21
C GLY A 54 10.79 18.28 8.86
N LEU A 55 11.74 18.32 9.79
CA LEU A 55 12.25 17.12 10.49
C LEU A 55 11.17 16.41 11.32
N VAL A 56 10.09 17.10 11.70
CA VAL A 56 8.96 16.50 12.41
C VAL A 56 8.30 15.39 11.57
N ALA A 57 8.34 15.48 10.24
CA ALA A 57 7.86 14.44 9.35
C ALA A 57 8.53 13.07 9.61
N LEU A 58 9.82 13.05 10.00
CA LEU A 58 10.52 11.81 10.33
C LEU A 58 9.95 11.12 11.58
N VAL A 59 9.46 11.90 12.54
CA VAL A 59 8.80 11.36 13.74
C VAL A 59 7.48 10.68 13.35
N PHE A 60 6.69 11.32 12.49
CA PHE A 60 5.45 10.75 11.97
C PHE A 60 5.72 9.50 11.13
N ALA A 61 6.75 9.51 10.29
CA ALA A 61 7.19 8.33 9.55
C ALA A 61 7.61 7.18 10.48
N LEU A 62 8.34 7.47 11.55
CA LEU A 62 8.69 6.46 12.54
C LEU A 62 7.45 5.87 13.22
N PHE A 63 6.49 6.71 13.61
CA PHE A 63 5.22 6.23 14.15
C PHE A 63 4.46 5.35 13.15
N GLY A 64 4.41 5.77 11.89
CA GLY A 64 3.82 5.00 10.79
C GLY A 64 4.47 3.63 10.62
N PHE A 65 5.79 3.53 10.80
CA PHE A 65 6.53 2.28 10.72
C PHE A 65 6.31 1.36 11.92
N VAL A 66 6.30 1.93 13.14
CA VAL A 66 6.24 1.16 14.39
C VAL A 66 4.83 0.68 14.69
N LEU A 67 3.79 1.44 14.33
CA LEU A 67 2.41 1.12 14.67
C LEU A 67 1.93 -0.23 14.08
N PRO A 68 2.15 -0.54 12.79
CA PRO A 68 1.85 -1.87 12.23
C PRO A 68 2.62 -3.00 12.93
N LEU A 69 3.89 -2.76 13.26
CA LEU A 69 4.73 -3.73 13.96
C LEU A 69 4.22 -4.04 15.38
N GLY A 70 3.75 -3.01 16.09
CA GLY A 70 3.11 -3.16 17.39
C GLY A 70 1.80 -3.95 17.30
N ALA A 71 0.96 -3.60 16.33
CA ALA A 71 -0.30 -4.31 16.07
C ALA A 71 -0.06 -5.80 15.77
N GLU A 72 0.90 -6.11 14.89
CA GLU A 72 1.24 -7.49 14.53
C GLU A 72 1.68 -8.30 15.76
N ARG A 73 2.58 -7.74 16.59
CA ARG A 73 3.09 -8.41 17.79
C ARG A 73 2.01 -8.63 18.84
N ALA A 74 1.11 -7.67 19.03
CA ALA A 74 0.00 -7.81 19.96
C ALA A 74 -0.95 -8.94 19.52
N LEU A 75 -1.21 -9.05 18.22
CA LEU A 75 -2.10 -10.06 17.64
C LEU A 75 -1.50 -11.47 17.65
N ARG A 76 -0.17 -11.61 17.48
CA ARG A 76 0.53 -12.90 17.57
C ARG A 76 0.48 -13.57 18.95
N ARG A 77 0.17 -12.83 20.03
CA ARG A 77 0.07 -13.40 21.39
C ARG A 77 -1.23 -14.19 21.66
N SER A 78 -2.17 -14.24 20.71
CA SER A 78 -3.45 -14.95 20.86
C SER A 78 -3.45 -16.26 20.06
N GLU A 79 -3.12 -17.39 20.70
CA GLU A 79 -2.83 -18.66 20.02
C GLU A 79 -4.05 -19.60 19.79
N TRP A 80 -5.31 -19.16 19.90
CA TRP A 80 -6.44 -20.12 19.93
C TRP A 80 -7.44 -20.13 18.77
N THR A 81 -7.24 -19.38 17.67
CA THR A 81 -8.07 -19.53 16.44
C THR A 81 -7.29 -19.12 15.18
N ILE A 82 -6.31 -19.93 14.79
CA ILE A 82 -5.12 -19.49 14.03
C ILE A 82 -5.34 -19.21 12.53
N HIS A 83 -6.37 -19.74 11.86
CA HIS A 83 -6.52 -19.53 10.40
C HIS A 83 -7.52 -18.43 10.00
N ARG A 84 -8.75 -18.48 10.54
CA ARG A 84 -9.82 -17.53 10.17
C ARG A 84 -9.59 -16.12 10.70
N VAL A 85 -9.06 -15.99 11.92
CA VAL A 85 -8.74 -14.68 12.52
C VAL A 85 -7.59 -14.03 11.75
N THR A 86 -6.54 -14.79 11.41
CA THR A 86 -5.42 -14.29 10.60
C THR A 86 -5.88 -13.85 9.21
N LEU A 87 -6.77 -14.59 8.57
CA LEU A 87 -7.35 -14.18 7.28
C LEU A 87 -8.17 -12.89 7.40
N ALA A 88 -9.04 -12.80 8.42
CA ALA A 88 -9.85 -11.60 8.66
C ALA A 88 -8.98 -10.37 8.95
N LEU A 89 -7.92 -10.54 9.74
CA LEU A 89 -6.94 -9.48 10.02
C LEU A 89 -6.14 -9.09 8.77
N GLY A 90 -5.76 -10.06 7.93
CA GLY A 90 -5.10 -9.80 6.65
C GLY A 90 -5.99 -8.98 5.72
N ILE A 91 -7.28 -9.30 5.64
CA ILE A 91 -8.27 -8.52 4.88
C ILE A 91 -8.42 -7.12 5.48
N ALA A 92 -8.58 -7.01 6.80
CA ALA A 92 -8.72 -5.71 7.47
C ALA A 92 -7.49 -4.82 7.24
N GLY A 93 -6.28 -5.38 7.38
CA GLY A 93 -5.02 -4.69 7.11
C GLY A 93 -4.92 -4.25 5.65
N LEU A 94 -5.32 -5.10 4.70
CA LEU A 94 -5.35 -4.74 3.28
C LEU A 94 -6.35 -3.61 3.01
N LEU A 95 -7.55 -3.63 3.60
CA LEU A 95 -8.53 -2.57 3.43
C LEU A 95 -8.06 -1.24 4.03
N LEU A 96 -7.50 -1.28 5.24
CA LEU A 96 -6.91 -0.10 5.88
C LEU A 96 -5.74 0.46 5.05
N HIS A 97 -4.92 -0.40 4.46
CA HIS A 97 -3.85 0.01 3.56
C HIS A 97 -4.40 0.74 2.32
N ASN A 98 -5.42 0.19 1.66
CA ASN A 98 -6.03 0.84 0.49
C ASN A 98 -6.77 2.14 0.85
N LEU A 99 -7.32 2.22 2.07
CA LEU A 99 -7.88 3.46 2.62
C LEU A 99 -6.78 4.52 2.75
N SER A 100 -5.63 4.16 3.33
CA SER A 100 -4.46 5.05 3.45
C SER A 100 -3.92 5.47 2.10
N ASP A 101 -3.88 4.59 1.10
CA ASP A 101 -3.48 4.95 -0.28
C ASP A 101 -4.42 5.99 -0.90
N GLY A 102 -5.73 5.85 -0.67
CA GLY A 102 -6.72 6.84 -1.08
C GLY A 102 -6.48 8.20 -0.43
N ALA A 103 -6.24 8.22 0.89
CA ALA A 103 -5.98 9.45 1.63
C ALA A 103 -4.66 10.10 1.19
N ALA A 104 -3.62 9.32 0.91
CA ALA A 104 -2.36 9.82 0.35
C ALA A 104 -2.55 10.42 -1.05
N LEU A 105 -3.41 9.83 -1.87
CA LEU A 105 -3.76 10.36 -3.18
C LEU A 105 -4.47 11.72 -3.09
N ALA A 106 -5.37 11.88 -2.11
CA ALA A 106 -6.02 13.15 -1.81
C ALA A 106 -5.01 14.19 -1.33
N ALA A 107 -4.16 13.84 -0.36
CA ALA A 107 -3.10 14.69 0.16
C ALA A 107 -2.19 15.22 -0.96
N ALA A 108 -1.72 14.32 -1.83
CA ALA A 108 -0.84 14.64 -2.94
C ALA A 108 -1.51 15.49 -4.03
N SER A 109 -2.85 15.41 -4.18
CA SER A 109 -3.60 16.27 -5.10
C SER A 109 -3.82 17.69 -4.57
N LEU A 110 -3.64 17.91 -3.26
CA LEU A 110 -3.81 19.19 -2.59
C LEU A 110 -2.49 19.98 -2.43
N SER A 111 -1.32 19.38 -2.71
CA SER A 111 -0.01 20.05 -2.62
C SER A 111 0.22 21.03 -3.78
N ALA A 112 0.75 22.23 -3.47
CA ALA A 112 0.83 23.37 -4.38
C ALA A 112 1.81 23.20 -5.56
N ASP A 113 2.94 22.52 -5.35
CA ASP A 113 3.98 22.31 -6.37
C ASP A 113 3.69 21.12 -7.30
N GLY A 114 2.50 20.52 -7.17
CA GLY A 114 2.07 19.40 -7.99
C GLY A 114 3.04 18.25 -7.84
N GLY A 115 3.03 17.60 -6.66
CA GLY A 115 3.78 16.39 -6.30
C GLY A 115 3.57 15.25 -7.28
N THR A 116 4.01 15.44 -8.52
CA THR A 116 3.68 14.62 -9.68
C THR A 116 4.46 13.34 -9.59
N ALA A 117 5.72 13.41 -9.13
CA ALA A 117 6.49 12.24 -8.76
C ALA A 117 5.80 11.42 -7.67
N LEU A 118 5.27 12.06 -6.63
CA LEU A 118 4.52 11.41 -5.55
C LEU A 118 3.24 10.75 -6.09
N LEU A 119 2.40 11.50 -6.80
CA LEU A 119 1.17 11.03 -7.44
C LEU A 119 1.44 9.86 -8.39
N MET A 120 2.44 9.98 -9.24
CA MET A 120 2.81 8.93 -10.18
C MET A 120 3.32 7.70 -9.46
N ALA A 121 4.11 7.85 -8.41
CA ALA A 121 4.57 6.72 -7.64
C ALA A 121 3.38 6.03 -6.92
N VAL A 122 2.44 6.80 -6.36
CA VAL A 122 1.20 6.28 -5.76
C VAL A 122 0.32 5.60 -6.81
N ILE A 123 0.23 6.10 -8.03
CA ILE A 123 -0.53 5.42 -9.09
C ILE A 123 0.19 4.13 -9.53
N LEU A 124 1.50 4.20 -9.73
CA LEU A 124 2.29 3.12 -10.31
C LEU A 124 2.38 1.90 -9.40
N HIS A 125 2.41 2.07 -8.06
CA HIS A 125 2.46 0.95 -7.13
C HIS A 125 1.17 0.11 -7.12
N ARG A 126 0.04 0.71 -7.54
CA ARG A 126 -1.26 0.03 -7.54
C ARG A 126 -1.33 -1.09 -8.57
N LEU A 127 -0.55 -0.99 -9.65
CA LEU A 127 -0.48 -2.04 -10.66
C LEU A 127 0.17 -3.32 -10.10
N PRO A 128 1.38 -3.28 -9.52
CA PRO A 128 1.94 -4.43 -8.80
C PRO A 128 1.03 -4.95 -7.67
N ALA A 129 0.37 -4.06 -6.93
CA ALA A 129 -0.55 -4.46 -5.85
C ALA A 129 -1.78 -5.22 -6.38
N GLY A 130 -2.47 -4.69 -7.39
CA GLY A 130 -3.63 -5.34 -8.01
C GLY A 130 -3.27 -6.66 -8.67
N LEU A 131 -2.10 -6.74 -9.31
CA LEU A 131 -1.55 -7.94 -9.90
C LEU A 131 -1.28 -9.03 -8.85
N ALA A 132 -0.63 -8.66 -7.74
CA ALA A 132 -0.31 -9.58 -6.66
C ALA A 132 -1.57 -10.12 -5.97
N VAL A 133 -2.55 -9.25 -5.66
CA VAL A 133 -3.82 -9.67 -5.04
C VAL A 133 -4.64 -10.54 -5.98
N TRP A 134 -4.73 -10.15 -7.27
CA TRP A 134 -5.41 -10.96 -8.26
C TRP A 134 -4.83 -12.36 -8.32
N TRP A 135 -3.51 -12.47 -8.48
CA TRP A 135 -2.83 -13.75 -8.55
C TRP A 135 -3.09 -14.62 -7.31
N LEU A 136 -2.80 -14.09 -6.12
CA LEU A 136 -2.91 -14.83 -4.87
C LEU A 136 -4.34 -15.33 -4.63
N VAL A 137 -5.32 -14.43 -4.75
CA VAL A 137 -6.71 -14.78 -4.42
C VAL A 137 -7.33 -15.65 -5.51
N SER A 138 -7.03 -15.40 -6.80
CA SER A 138 -7.59 -16.22 -7.89
C SER A 138 -7.06 -17.64 -7.89
N ASN A 139 -5.79 -17.84 -7.54
CA ASN A 139 -5.16 -19.15 -7.48
C ASN A 139 -5.65 -19.97 -6.27
N ASP A 140 -5.75 -19.33 -5.10
CA ASP A 140 -6.01 -20.06 -3.85
C ASP A 140 -7.50 -20.14 -3.50
N PHE A 141 -8.30 -19.17 -3.94
CA PHE A 141 -9.72 -19.02 -3.55
C PHE A 141 -10.67 -18.83 -4.74
N GLY A 142 -10.14 -18.77 -5.97
CA GLY A 142 -10.92 -18.67 -7.20
C GLY A 142 -11.29 -17.24 -7.62
N THR A 143 -11.66 -17.11 -8.90
CA THR A 143 -11.86 -15.82 -9.58
C THR A 143 -12.92 -14.94 -8.94
N ARG A 144 -14.00 -15.51 -8.39
CA ARG A 144 -15.08 -14.72 -7.77
C ARG A 144 -14.58 -13.92 -6.56
N LEU A 145 -13.78 -14.56 -5.71
CA LEU A 145 -13.19 -13.90 -4.54
C LEU A 145 -12.10 -12.91 -4.94
N ALA A 146 -11.36 -13.18 -6.01
CA ALA A 146 -10.39 -12.22 -6.55
C ALA A 146 -11.06 -10.94 -7.04
N ILE A 147 -12.16 -11.06 -7.79
CA ILE A 147 -12.98 -9.91 -8.23
C ILE A 147 -13.51 -9.14 -7.00
N GLY A 148 -14.08 -9.85 -6.02
CA GLY A 148 -14.58 -9.24 -4.79
C GLY A 148 -13.49 -8.49 -4.01
N SER A 149 -12.28 -9.04 -3.96
CA SER A 149 -11.14 -8.41 -3.28
C SER A 149 -10.69 -7.13 -3.98
N ILE A 150 -10.54 -7.15 -5.32
CA ILE A 150 -10.20 -5.96 -6.10
C ILE A 150 -11.29 -4.89 -5.98
N ALA A 151 -12.56 -5.28 -6.01
CA ALA A 151 -13.68 -4.35 -5.79
C ALA A 151 -13.64 -3.72 -4.39
N ALA A 152 -13.38 -4.51 -3.35
CA ALA A 152 -13.26 -4.01 -1.98
C ALA A 152 -12.07 -3.04 -1.83
N MET A 153 -10.93 -3.34 -2.45
CA MET A 153 -9.77 -2.45 -2.51
C MET A 153 -10.10 -1.14 -3.23
N ALA A 154 -10.80 -1.21 -4.36
CA ALA A 154 -11.24 -0.02 -5.09
C ALA A 154 -12.16 0.86 -4.24
N LEU A 155 -13.17 0.27 -3.58
CA LEU A 155 -14.08 0.98 -2.68
C LEU A 155 -13.34 1.60 -1.48
N ALA A 156 -12.43 0.87 -0.85
CA ALA A 156 -11.59 1.39 0.23
C ALA A 156 -10.75 2.58 -0.25
N THR A 157 -10.20 2.53 -1.47
CA THR A 157 -9.43 3.65 -2.02
C THR A 157 -10.31 4.88 -2.27
N ILE A 158 -11.51 4.69 -2.81
CA ILE A 158 -12.47 5.77 -3.04
C ILE A 158 -12.87 6.40 -1.71
N ALA A 159 -13.21 5.58 -0.71
CA ALA A 159 -13.54 6.06 0.63
C ALA A 159 -12.37 6.83 1.24
N GLY A 160 -11.16 6.29 1.15
CA GLY A 160 -9.94 6.90 1.66
C GLY A 160 -9.63 8.24 1.00
N TYR A 161 -9.86 8.35 -0.31
CA TYR A 161 -9.70 9.60 -1.05
C TYR A 161 -10.65 10.69 -0.55
N PHE A 162 -11.95 10.41 -0.45
CA PHE A 162 -12.91 11.42 0.01
C PHE A 162 -12.78 11.76 1.50
N VAL A 163 -12.52 10.76 2.35
CA VAL A 163 -12.21 10.99 3.77
C VAL A 163 -10.93 11.81 3.89
N GLY A 164 -9.92 11.51 3.06
CA GLY A 164 -8.68 12.26 2.96
C GLY A 164 -8.92 13.72 2.56
N GLU A 165 -9.68 13.99 1.51
CA GLU A 165 -10.02 15.36 1.10
C GLU A 165 -10.71 16.13 2.23
N LEU A 166 -11.68 15.51 2.91
CA LEU A 166 -12.41 16.14 4.00
C LEU A 166 -11.51 16.47 5.21
N VAL A 167 -10.67 15.52 5.63
CA VAL A 167 -9.82 15.67 6.83
C VAL A 167 -8.60 16.54 6.52
N LEU A 168 -7.94 16.30 5.39
CA LEU A 168 -6.67 16.94 5.04
C LEU A 168 -6.87 18.32 4.41
N GLY A 169 -8.04 18.61 3.83
CA GLY A 169 -8.37 19.93 3.31
C GLY A 169 -8.45 21.01 4.39
N GLY A 170 -8.63 20.63 5.65
CA GLY A 170 -8.58 21.53 6.81
C GLY A 170 -7.19 21.69 7.44
N LEU A 171 -6.19 20.90 7.02
CA LEU A 171 -4.83 20.99 7.54
C LEU A 171 -4.01 22.01 6.73
N ASP A 172 -2.99 22.58 7.35
CA ASP A 172 -1.96 23.33 6.66
C ASP A 172 -1.00 22.39 5.90
N GLU A 173 -0.04 22.96 5.17
CA GLU A 173 0.90 22.20 4.35
C GLU A 173 1.77 21.24 5.19
N ALA A 174 2.25 21.70 6.33
CA ALA A 174 3.02 20.87 7.26
C ALA A 174 2.19 19.71 7.82
N GLY A 175 0.93 19.96 8.22
CA GLY A 175 0.03 18.92 8.72
C GLY A 175 -0.26 17.83 7.68
N ARG A 176 -0.46 18.22 6.41
CA ARG A 176 -0.58 17.25 5.30
C ARG A 176 0.71 16.45 5.10
N ALA A 177 1.86 17.10 5.12
CA ALA A 177 3.16 16.44 4.98
C ALA A 177 3.42 15.44 6.11
N TRP A 178 3.05 15.74 7.36
CA TRP A 178 3.16 14.80 8.48
C TRP A 178 2.25 13.57 8.31
N PHE A 179 1.02 13.76 7.82
CA PHE A 179 0.13 12.65 7.52
C PHE A 179 0.70 11.76 6.42
N ILE A 180 1.18 12.36 5.32
CA ILE A 180 1.83 11.62 4.23
C ILE A 180 3.07 10.86 4.76
N ALA A 181 3.85 11.46 5.65
CA ALA A 181 5.02 10.83 6.25
C ALA A 181 4.62 9.62 7.11
N PHE A 182 3.56 9.73 7.91
CA PHE A 182 2.99 8.60 8.65
C PHE A 182 2.56 7.47 7.72
N VAL A 183 1.85 7.77 6.63
CA VAL A 183 1.48 6.75 5.64
C VAL A 183 2.72 6.10 5.03
N ALA A 184 3.73 6.89 4.65
CA ALA A 184 5.00 6.41 4.09
C ALA A 184 5.74 5.46 5.05
N GLY A 185 5.75 5.78 6.34
CA GLY A 185 6.30 4.92 7.38
C GLY A 185 5.63 3.55 7.43
N SER A 186 4.30 3.51 7.31
CA SER A 186 3.55 2.25 7.29
C SER A 186 3.85 1.40 6.05
N LEU A 187 4.08 2.04 4.89
CA LEU A 187 4.53 1.37 3.68
C LEU A 187 5.96 0.82 3.82
N ALA A 188 6.84 1.59 4.46
CA ALA A 188 8.22 1.18 4.71
C ALA A 188 8.30 -0.08 5.57
N HIS A 189 7.43 -0.21 6.57
CA HIS A 189 7.32 -1.44 7.38
C HIS A 189 7.03 -2.67 6.50
N LEU A 190 6.06 -2.56 5.58
CA LEU A 190 5.69 -3.65 4.68
C LEU A 190 6.81 -4.01 3.71
N ALA A 191 7.50 -3.00 3.17
CA ALA A 191 8.65 -3.19 2.28
C ALA A 191 9.78 -3.96 2.99
N VAL A 192 10.12 -3.56 4.21
CA VAL A 192 11.16 -4.24 5.02
C VAL A 192 10.76 -5.67 5.36
N HIS A 193 9.51 -5.91 5.75
CA HIS A 193 9.03 -7.25 6.07
C HIS A 193 9.16 -8.21 4.88
N ARG A 194 8.86 -7.73 3.66
CA ARG A 194 8.97 -8.53 2.43
C ARG A 194 10.42 -8.79 2.01
N LEU A 195 11.31 -7.81 2.18
CA LEU A 195 12.73 -7.93 1.82
C LEU A 195 13.51 -8.80 2.85
N GLY A 196 13.16 -8.71 4.13
CA GLY A 196 13.79 -9.49 5.21
C GLY A 196 13.28 -10.93 5.32
N GLY A 197 12.04 -11.21 4.90
CA GLY A 197 11.44 -12.54 4.99
C GLY A 197 11.87 -13.55 3.90
N GLY A 198 12.67 -13.13 2.92
CA GLY A 198 13.11 -13.99 1.81
C GLY A 198 14.19 -15.02 2.15
N HIS A 199 14.63 -15.13 3.40
CA HIS A 199 15.72 -16.03 3.82
C HIS A 199 15.29 -17.25 4.66
N GLU A 200 14.00 -17.47 4.92
CA GLU A 200 13.57 -18.61 5.75
C GLU A 200 12.67 -19.61 4.99
N ARG A 201 13.26 -20.81 4.79
CA ARG A 201 12.68 -22.15 4.64
C ARG A 201 12.31 -22.64 3.24
N HIS A 202 13.35 -22.92 2.45
CA HIS A 202 13.41 -24.22 1.76
C HIS A 202 13.94 -25.27 2.75
N HIS A 203 13.04 -25.92 3.49
CA HIS A 203 13.36 -27.22 4.10
C HIS A 203 12.75 -28.31 3.22
N HIS A 204 13.67 -29.09 2.65
CA HIS A 204 13.60 -30.44 2.07
C HIS A 204 12.23 -31.08 1.85
#